data_AF-A0A7K4M1Y8-F1
#
_entry.id   AF-A0A7K4M1Y8-F1
#
_cell.length_a   1.000
_cell.length_b   1.000
_cell.length_c   1.000
_cell.angle_alpha   90.00
_cell.angle_beta   90.00
_cell.angle_gamma   90.00
#
_symmetry.space_group_name_H-M   'P 1'
#
loop_
_entity.id
_entity.type
_entity.pdbx_description
1 polymer ?
#
loop_
_entity_poly.entity_id
_entity_poly.type
_entity_poly.pdbx_seq_one_letter_code
_entity_poly.pdbx_strand_id
1 'polypeptide(L)'
;EARAAPAASFAVVVAIDFGTTSSGYAFSFRSDPEAIHMMRRWEGGDPGVANQKTPTSLLLTPAGAFHSFGYTARDYYHDLDPEEARDWLYFEKFKMKIHSTSDLSMQTELEAVNGRRVRALEVFAHALRFFKQHAVQ
;
A
#
# COMPACT_ATOMS: atom_id res chain seq x y z
N GLU A 1 23.43 -35.31 9.12
CA GLU A 1 23.30 -34.72 7.77
C GLU A 1 22.41 -33.49 7.84
N ALA A 2 22.98 -32.30 7.61
CA ALA A 2 22.19 -31.09 7.46
C ALA A 2 21.52 -31.12 6.08
N ARG A 3 20.20 -31.24 6.08
CA ARG A 3 19.39 -31.21 4.86
C ARG A 3 19.63 -29.87 4.16
N ALA A 4 20.26 -29.88 2.99
CA ALA A 4 20.45 -28.68 2.19
C ALA A 4 19.06 -28.06 1.91
N ALA A 5 18.84 -26.84 2.39
CA ALA A 5 17.62 -26.11 2.10
C ALA A 5 17.53 -25.95 0.56
N PRO A 6 16.35 -26.19 -0.06
CA PRO A 6 16.20 -25.99 -1.49
C PRO A 6 16.63 -24.56 -1.85
N ALA A 7 17.36 -24.40 -2.95
CA ALA A 7 17.82 -23.10 -3.44
C ALA A 7 16.60 -22.22 -3.72
N ALA A 8 16.16 -21.47 -2.72
CA ALA A 8 14.91 -20.76 -2.85
C ALA A 8 15.07 -19.61 -3.87
N SER A 9 14.03 -19.27 -4.61
CA SER A 9 14.15 -18.46 -5.83
C SER A 9 14.14 -16.93 -5.61
N PHE A 10 14.49 -16.43 -4.41
CA PHE A 10 14.34 -15.02 -4.05
C PHE A 10 15.60 -14.48 -3.33
N ALA A 11 16.01 -13.25 -3.66
CA ALA A 11 17.17 -12.60 -3.05
C ALA A 11 16.81 -11.78 -1.80
N VAL A 12 15.57 -11.29 -1.73
CA VAL A 12 15.08 -10.36 -0.70
C VAL A 12 13.77 -10.89 -0.13
N VAL A 13 13.58 -10.75 1.18
CA VAL A 13 12.30 -10.96 1.87
C VAL A 13 11.80 -9.60 2.35
N VAL A 14 10.54 -9.29 2.06
CA VAL A 14 9.91 -8.02 2.45
C VAL A 14 8.78 -8.31 3.43
N ALA A 15 8.82 -7.67 4.59
CA ALA A 15 7.76 -7.68 5.59
C ALA A 15 6.97 -6.37 5.48
N ILE A 16 5.70 -6.45 5.10
CA ILE A 16 4.82 -5.28 4.95
C ILE A 16 3.97 -5.15 6.21
N ASP A 17 4.10 -4.03 6.90
CA ASP A 17 3.12 -3.59 7.89
C ASP A 17 2.03 -2.81 7.17
N PHE A 18 0.92 -3.49 6.91
CA PHE A 18 -0.25 -2.88 6.31
C PHE A 18 -1.19 -2.38 7.42
N GLY A 19 -0.95 -1.20 7.96
CA GLY A 19 -1.70 -0.64 9.07
C GLY A 19 -3.00 0.06 8.64
N THR A 20 -3.84 0.39 9.62
CA THR A 20 -5.07 1.16 9.39
C THR A 20 -4.76 2.57 8.89
N THR A 21 -3.94 3.31 9.64
CA THR A 21 -3.64 4.72 9.35
C THR A 21 -2.43 4.86 8.45
N SER A 22 -1.40 4.06 8.71
CA SER A 22 -0.13 4.14 8.00
C SER A 22 0.41 2.75 7.73
N SER A 23 1.08 2.61 6.61
CA SER A 23 1.70 1.37 6.15
C SER A 23 3.19 1.58 5.88
N GLY A 24 3.97 0.53 6.00
CA GLY A 24 5.40 0.56 5.72
C GLY A 24 5.93 -0.84 5.50
N TYR A 25 7.22 -0.95 5.22
CA TYR A 25 7.86 -2.26 5.13
C TYR A 25 9.30 -2.23 5.65
N ALA A 26 9.75 -3.41 6.03
CA ALA A 26 11.15 -3.73 6.23
C ALA A 26 11.54 -4.86 5.29
N PHE A 27 12.83 -5.00 5.01
CA PHE A 27 13.34 -6.09 4.21
C PHE A 27 14.68 -6.59 4.73
N SER A 28 15.01 -7.83 4.39
CA SER A 28 16.34 -8.39 4.57
C SER A 28 16.76 -9.14 3.33
N PHE A 29 18.07 -9.18 3.09
CA PHE A 29 18.63 -10.02 2.06
C PHE A 29 18.76 -11.44 2.59
N ARG A 30 18.53 -12.44 1.75
CA ARG A 30 18.72 -13.82 2.19
C ARG A 30 20.17 -14.11 2.61
N SER A 31 21.13 -13.45 1.96
CA SER A 31 22.55 -13.58 2.29
C SER A 31 22.87 -13.07 3.70
N ASP A 32 22.02 -12.22 4.27
CA ASP A 32 22.19 -11.65 5.61
C ASP A 32 20.81 -11.40 6.26
N PRO A 33 20.15 -12.46 6.77
CA PRO A 33 18.76 -12.37 7.23
C PRO A 33 18.60 -11.57 8.53
N GLU A 34 19.68 -11.41 9.32
CA GLU A 34 19.70 -10.63 10.56
C GLU A 34 19.82 -9.12 10.29
N ALA A 35 20.31 -8.72 9.11
CA ALA A 35 20.34 -7.33 8.68
C ALA A 35 18.97 -6.85 8.21
N ILE A 36 18.19 -6.29 9.14
CA ILE A 36 16.87 -5.71 8.86
C ILE A 36 16.99 -4.25 8.44
N HIS A 37 16.54 -3.97 7.21
CA HIS A 37 16.48 -2.62 6.65
C HIS A 37 15.04 -2.11 6.63
N MET A 38 14.77 -1.03 7.35
CA MET A 38 13.45 -0.38 7.35
C MET A 38 13.37 0.69 6.27
N MET A 39 12.24 0.78 5.56
CA MET A 39 12.00 1.91 4.68
C MET A 39 11.81 3.19 5.49
N ARG A 40 12.59 4.22 5.18
CA ARG A 40 12.60 5.50 5.92
C ARG A 40 12.40 6.74 5.04
N ARG A 41 12.33 6.54 3.72
CA ARG A 41 12.12 7.61 2.74
C ARG A 41 10.85 7.29 1.97
N TRP A 42 9.95 8.25 1.87
CA TRP A 42 8.71 8.13 1.11
C TRP A 42 8.61 9.37 0.24
N GLU A 43 8.23 9.18 -1.01
CA GLU A 43 7.87 10.29 -1.89
C GLU A 43 6.69 11.06 -1.26
N GLY A 44 6.74 12.40 -1.30
CA GLY A 44 5.76 13.28 -0.64
C GLY A 44 5.88 13.37 0.89
N GLY A 45 6.85 12.69 1.51
CA GLY A 45 7.15 12.87 2.93
C GLY A 45 7.99 14.12 3.20
N ASP A 46 7.90 14.67 4.42
CA ASP A 46 8.67 15.85 4.83
C ASP A 46 10.19 15.62 4.70
N PRO A 47 10.89 16.43 3.88
CA PRO A 47 12.35 16.33 3.73
C PRO A 47 13.06 16.51 5.08
N GLY A 48 13.76 15.47 5.53
CA GLY A 48 14.50 15.49 6.80
C GLY A 48 13.79 14.84 7.99
N VAL A 49 12.50 14.47 7.84
CA VAL A 49 11.80 13.64 8.83
C VAL A 49 11.84 12.19 8.38
N ALA A 50 12.49 11.33 9.17
CA ALA A 50 12.56 9.90 8.88
C ALA A 50 11.22 9.20 9.20
N ASN A 51 10.23 9.36 8.31
CA ASN A 51 8.97 8.65 8.41
C ASN A 51 9.17 7.18 8.02
N GLN A 52 8.99 6.28 8.98
CA GLN A 52 9.07 4.83 8.75
C GLN A 52 7.84 4.26 8.05
N LYS A 53 6.80 5.08 7.87
CA LYS A 53 5.53 4.71 7.27
C LYS A 53 4.99 5.84 6.39
N THR A 54 4.11 5.48 5.49
CA THR A 54 3.33 6.36 4.63
C THR A 54 1.84 6.16 4.94
N PRO A 55 0.94 7.15 4.70
CA PRO A 55 -0.50 6.96 4.87
C PRO A 55 -1.01 5.70 4.16
N THR A 56 -1.96 4.98 4.76
CA THR A 56 -2.69 3.90 4.09
C THR A 56 -3.77 4.51 3.20
N SER A 57 -3.32 5.17 2.13
CA SER A 57 -4.14 5.88 1.17
C SER A 57 -3.84 5.39 -0.25
N LEU A 58 -4.87 5.09 -1.02
CA LEU A 58 -4.78 4.66 -2.41
C LEU A 58 -5.60 5.60 -3.28
N LEU A 59 -5.02 6.03 -4.40
CA LEU A 59 -5.73 6.79 -5.42
C LEU A 59 -5.75 5.98 -6.72
N LEU A 60 -6.96 5.77 -7.25
CA LEU A 60 -7.15 5.27 -8.62
C LEU A 60 -7.72 6.39 -9.49
N THR A 61 -7.31 6.37 -10.75
CA THR A 61 -7.89 7.21 -11.81
C THR A 61 -9.40 6.95 -11.96
N PRO A 62 -10.15 7.84 -12.62
CA PRO A 62 -11.59 7.63 -12.88
C PRO A 62 -11.91 6.30 -13.60
N ALA A 63 -10.96 5.79 -14.38
CA ALA A 63 -11.02 4.52 -15.09
C ALA A 63 -10.66 3.29 -14.23
N GLY A 64 -10.35 3.48 -12.93
CA GLY A 64 -9.98 2.41 -12.01
C GLY A 64 -8.50 2.00 -12.05
N ALA A 65 -7.68 2.61 -12.90
CA ALA A 65 -6.25 2.30 -12.94
C ALA A 65 -5.51 2.91 -11.73
N PHE A 66 -4.48 2.21 -11.25
CA PHE A 66 -3.60 2.70 -10.19
C PHE A 66 -2.96 4.04 -10.58
N HIS A 67 -3.08 5.03 -9.71
CA HIS A 67 -2.35 6.29 -9.85
C HIS A 67 -1.21 6.35 -8.84
N SER A 68 -1.53 6.35 -7.55
CA SER A 68 -0.54 6.50 -6.48
C SER A 68 -0.99 5.86 -5.16
N PHE A 69 -0.04 5.72 -4.24
CA PHE A 69 -0.25 5.28 -2.87
C PHE A 69 0.47 6.22 -1.90
N GLY A 70 0.01 6.30 -0.64
CA GLY A 70 0.70 7.03 0.41
C GLY A 70 0.51 8.54 0.35
N TYR A 71 1.55 9.29 0.72
CA TYR A 71 1.56 10.76 0.67
C TYR A 71 1.19 11.28 -0.72
N THR A 72 1.79 10.74 -1.78
CA THR A 72 1.46 11.12 -3.17
C THR A 72 -0.01 10.91 -3.52
N ALA A 73 -0.69 9.89 -2.97
CA ALA A 73 -2.12 9.69 -3.18
C ALA A 73 -2.97 10.72 -2.43
N ARG A 74 -2.60 10.99 -1.18
CA ARG A 74 -3.27 11.99 -0.34
C ARG A 74 -3.13 13.37 -0.97
N ASP A 75 -1.90 13.81 -1.21
CA ASP A 75 -1.60 15.17 -1.62
C ASP A 75 -2.21 15.46 -3.00
N TYR A 76 -1.99 14.56 -3.98
CA TYR A 76 -2.61 14.70 -5.31
C TYR A 76 -4.13 14.85 -5.23
N TYR A 77 -4.83 14.00 -4.47
CA TYR A 77 -6.29 14.07 -4.38
C TYR A 77 -6.78 15.37 -3.73
N HIS A 78 -6.08 15.90 -2.72
CA HIS A 78 -6.49 17.13 -2.04
C HIS A 78 -6.10 18.40 -2.81
N ASP A 79 -5.17 18.28 -3.77
CA ASP A 79 -4.77 19.36 -4.68
C ASP A 79 -5.66 19.44 -5.94
N LEU A 80 -6.49 18.42 -6.22
CA LEU A 80 -7.45 18.43 -7.33
C LEU A 80 -8.53 19.50 -7.12
N ASP A 81 -9.02 20.05 -8.24
CA ASP A 81 -10.25 20.85 -8.23
C ASP A 81 -11.42 20.01 -7.69
N PRO A 82 -12.31 20.57 -6.85
CA PRO A 82 -13.40 19.82 -6.23
C PRO A 82 -14.38 19.15 -7.21
N GLU A 83 -14.49 19.67 -8.44
CA GLU A 83 -15.28 19.05 -9.50
C GLU A 83 -14.57 17.82 -10.07
N GLU A 84 -13.25 17.91 -10.32
CA GLU A 84 -12.47 16.80 -10.83
C GLU A 84 -12.35 15.68 -9.78
N ALA A 85 -12.09 16.03 -8.51
CA ALA A 85 -11.93 15.07 -7.41
C ALA A 85 -13.13 14.10 -7.28
N ARG A 86 -14.32 14.49 -7.72
CA ARG A 86 -15.52 13.64 -7.72
C ARG A 86 -15.41 12.43 -8.63
N ASP A 87 -14.61 12.51 -9.68
CA ASP A 87 -14.43 11.41 -10.64
C ASP A 87 -13.34 10.42 -10.19
N TRP A 88 -12.44 10.87 -9.33
CA TRP A 88 -11.32 10.07 -8.81
C TRP A 88 -11.75 9.12 -7.68
N LEU A 89 -11.06 7.98 -7.59
CA LEU A 89 -11.37 6.93 -6.62
C LEU A 89 -10.32 6.96 -5.50
N TYR A 90 -10.55 7.80 -4.50
CA TYR A 90 -9.67 7.93 -3.35
C TYR A 90 -10.15 7.06 -2.18
N PHE A 91 -9.25 6.26 -1.63
CA PHE A 91 -9.49 5.37 -0.51
C PHE A 91 -8.52 5.72 0.62
N GLU A 92 -9.07 5.99 1.81
CA GLU A 92 -8.29 6.17 3.04
C GLU A 92 -8.75 5.19 4.11
N LYS A 93 -7.80 4.75 4.96
CA LYS A 93 -8.07 3.87 6.11
C LYS A 93 -8.89 2.63 5.76
N PHE A 94 -8.79 2.16 4.51
CA PHE A 94 -9.70 1.15 3.96
C PHE A 94 -9.52 -0.25 4.59
N LYS A 95 -8.43 -0.47 5.34
CA LYS A 95 -8.29 -1.64 6.23
C LYS A 95 -9.39 -1.71 7.30
N MET A 96 -9.87 -0.58 7.81
CA MET A 96 -10.93 -0.61 8.82
C MET A 96 -12.25 -1.10 8.26
N LYS A 97 -12.54 -0.79 7.00
CA LYS A 97 -13.78 -1.21 6.35
C LYS A 97 -13.89 -2.74 6.27
N ILE A 98 -12.77 -3.45 6.04
CA ILE A 98 -12.76 -4.91 6.13
C ILE A 98 -12.82 -5.42 7.57
N HIS A 99 -12.15 -4.76 8.52
CA HIS A 99 -12.16 -5.17 9.93
C HIS A 99 -13.55 -5.09 10.56
N SER A 100 -14.37 -4.11 10.18
CA SER A 100 -15.72 -3.92 10.71
C SER A 100 -16.80 -4.76 10.00
N THR A 101 -16.44 -5.55 8.99
CA THR A 101 -17.39 -6.36 8.21
C THR A 101 -17.44 -7.78 8.75
N SER A 102 -18.63 -8.25 9.16
CA SER A 102 -18.85 -9.60 9.70
C SER A 102 -18.76 -10.69 8.63
N ASP A 103 -19.23 -10.39 7.40
CA ASP A 103 -19.36 -11.34 6.29
C ASP A 103 -18.37 -10.99 5.17
N LEU A 104 -17.08 -11.05 5.48
CA LEU A 104 -16.03 -10.84 4.50
C LEU A 104 -16.06 -11.93 3.43
N SER A 105 -16.06 -11.51 2.17
CA SER A 105 -15.97 -12.40 1.02
C SER A 105 -15.10 -11.80 -0.06
N MET A 106 -14.78 -12.60 -1.09
CA MET A 106 -14.09 -12.09 -2.27
C MET A 106 -14.92 -11.04 -3.02
N GLN A 107 -16.23 -10.96 -2.78
CA GLN A 107 -17.13 -9.96 -3.38
C GLN A 107 -17.26 -8.69 -2.52
N THR A 108 -16.61 -8.61 -1.36
CA THR A 108 -16.62 -7.40 -0.54
C THR A 108 -16.09 -6.22 -1.35
N GLU A 109 -16.85 -5.13 -1.34
CA GLU A 109 -16.50 -3.88 -1.98
C GLU A 109 -16.09 -2.84 -0.94
N LEU A 110 -15.22 -1.93 -1.37
CA LEU A 110 -14.83 -0.75 -0.63
C LEU A 110 -15.39 0.47 -1.34
N GLU A 111 -15.95 1.37 -0.55
CA GLU A 111 -16.44 2.65 -1.05
C GLU A 111 -15.31 3.69 -1.04
N ALA A 112 -15.06 4.32 -2.18
CA ALA A 112 -14.19 5.49 -2.31
C ALA A 112 -14.86 6.74 -1.71
N VAL A 113 -14.11 7.81 -1.51
CA VAL A 113 -14.65 9.07 -0.95
C VAL A 113 -15.80 9.66 -1.78
N ASN A 114 -15.82 9.44 -3.09
CA ASN A 114 -16.92 9.86 -3.97
C ASN A 114 -18.15 8.93 -3.94
N GLY A 115 -18.19 7.91 -3.09
CA GLY A 115 -19.30 6.97 -2.96
C GLY A 115 -19.30 5.82 -3.99
N ARG A 116 -18.39 5.83 -4.98
CA ARG A 116 -18.24 4.71 -5.93
C ARG A 116 -17.60 3.52 -5.23
N ARG A 117 -17.97 2.32 -5.65
CA ARG A 117 -17.50 1.06 -5.05
C ARG A 117 -16.53 0.33 -5.97
N VAL A 118 -15.50 -0.26 -5.36
CA VAL A 118 -14.48 -1.09 -6.03
C VAL A 118 -14.26 -2.34 -5.19
N ARG A 119 -13.98 -3.48 -5.82
CA ARG A 119 -13.71 -4.72 -5.09
C ARG A 119 -12.53 -4.53 -4.14
N ALA A 120 -12.70 -4.97 -2.89
CA ALA A 120 -11.64 -4.90 -1.89
C ALA A 120 -10.37 -5.58 -2.39
N LEU A 121 -10.51 -6.75 -3.01
CA LEU A 121 -9.41 -7.51 -3.59
C LEU A 121 -8.55 -6.67 -4.56
N GLU A 122 -9.18 -5.83 -5.37
CA GLU A 122 -8.49 -4.97 -6.33
C GLU A 122 -7.72 -3.85 -5.64
N VAL A 123 -8.36 -3.15 -4.70
CA VAL A 123 -7.73 -2.10 -3.87
C VAL A 123 -6.51 -2.65 -3.13
N PHE A 124 -6.64 -3.81 -2.47
CA PHE A 124 -5.52 -4.45 -1.76
C PHE A 124 -4.43 -4.95 -2.71
N ALA A 125 -4.79 -5.50 -3.88
CA ALA A 125 -3.82 -5.93 -4.89
C ALA A 125 -2.98 -4.75 -5.42
N HIS A 126 -3.60 -3.59 -5.63
CA HIS A 126 -2.88 -2.37 -6.00
C HIS A 126 -1.89 -1.93 -4.92
N ALA A 127 -2.33 -1.89 -3.67
CA ALA A 127 -1.46 -1.51 -2.55
C ALA A 127 -0.28 -2.48 -2.36
N LEU A 128 -0.51 -3.80 -2.45
CA LEU A 128 0.55 -4.80 -2.36
C LEU A 128 1.51 -4.72 -3.57
N ARG A 129 1.00 -4.45 -4.77
CA ARG A 129 1.82 -4.24 -5.97
C ARG A 129 2.74 -3.02 -5.82
N PHE A 130 2.23 -1.93 -5.25
CA PHE A 130 3.03 -0.75 -4.92
C PHE A 130 4.20 -1.11 -3.99
N PHE A 131 3.94 -1.78 -2.85
CA PHE A 131 5.02 -2.17 -1.93
C PHE A 131 6.04 -3.11 -2.57
N LYS A 132 5.58 -4.06 -3.39
CA LYS A 132 6.48 -4.95 -4.13
C LYS A 132 7.41 -4.15 -5.05
N GLN A 133 6.87 -3.21 -5.82
CA GLN A 133 7.65 -2.41 -6.78
C GLN A 133 8.61 -1.45 -6.06
N HIS A 134 8.14 -0.80 -5.00
CA HIS A 134 8.94 0.13 -4.22
C HIS A 134 10.08 -0.56 -3.46
N ALA A 135 9.90 -1.82 -3.05
CA ALA A 135 10.94 -2.59 -2.36
C ALA A 135 12.03 -3.17 -3.29
N VAL A 136 11.83 -3.15 -4.62
CA VAL A 136 12.79 -3.70 -5.60
C VAL A 136 13.47 -2.63 -6.46
N GLN A 137 13.16 -1.35 -6.23
CA GLN A 137 13.88 -0.20 -6.80
C GLN A 137 15.12 0.12 -5.96
#